data_AF-A0A641S2U6-F1
#
_entry.id   AF-A0A641S2U6-F1
#
_cell.length_a   1.000
_cell.length_b   1.000
_cell.length_c   1.000
_cell.angle_alpha   90.00
_cell.angle_beta   90.00
_cell.angle_gamma   90.00
#
_symmetry.space_group_name_H-M   'P 1'
#
loop_
_entity.id
_entity.type
_entity.pdbx_description
1 polymer ?
#
loop_
_entity_poly.entity_id
_entity_poly.type
_entity_poly.pdbx_seq_one_letter_code
_entity_poly.pdbx_strand_id
1 'polypeptide(L)'
;MEWLYSLFLEHSALQAVVVLSLISAIGLGLGRVHFWGVSLGVTFVFFAGILAGHLGLSVDPQMLNYAESFGLVIFVYSLGLQVGPGFFSSFRKGGVTLNMLALGVVLLGTLLTVVA
;
A
#
# COMPACT_ATOMS: atom_id res chain seq x y z
N MET A 1 20.32 -2.84 28.52
CA MET A 1 19.17 -1.91 28.49
C MET A 1 19.47 -0.69 27.62
N GLU A 2 20.71 -0.18 27.55
CA GLU A 2 21.16 0.85 26.59
C GLU A 2 20.89 0.50 25.11
N TRP A 3 21.16 -0.75 24.70
CA TRP A 3 20.98 -1.21 23.31
C TRP A 3 19.53 -1.12 22.79
N LEU A 4 18.56 -1.23 23.70
CA LEU A 4 17.13 -1.19 23.40
C LEU A 4 16.66 0.26 23.28
N TYR A 5 17.27 1.17 24.05
CA TYR A 5 17.11 2.61 23.89
C TYR A 5 17.76 3.12 22.60
N SER A 6 18.97 2.68 22.24
CA SER A 6 19.62 3.07 20.98
C SER A 6 18.87 2.55 19.74
N LEU A 7 18.20 1.39 19.84
CA LEU A 7 17.36 0.84 18.77
C LEU A 7 16.05 1.60 18.54
N PHE A 8 15.54 2.31 19.55
CA PHE A 8 14.26 3.02 19.49
C PHE A 8 14.38 4.55 19.48
N LEU A 9 15.50 5.14 19.93
CA LEU A 9 15.67 6.60 20.04
C LEU A 9 16.60 7.22 18.99
N GLU A 10 17.57 6.50 18.43
CA GLU A 10 18.31 7.01 17.28
C GLU A 10 17.55 6.70 16.00
N HIS A 11 17.13 7.77 15.30
CA HIS A 11 16.59 7.72 13.94
C HIS A 11 17.66 7.13 13.01
N SER A 12 17.70 5.80 12.98
CA SER A 12 18.67 4.98 12.28
C SER A 12 17.95 3.97 11.39
N ALA A 13 18.65 3.46 10.38
CA ALA A 13 18.07 2.48 9.45
C ALA A 13 17.50 1.24 10.16
N LEU A 14 18.06 0.85 11.30
CA LEU A 14 17.59 -0.29 12.09
C LEU A 14 16.21 -0.04 12.71
N GLN A 15 15.99 1.15 13.29
CA GLN A 15 14.68 1.53 13.85
C GLN A 15 13.60 1.44 12.78
N ALA A 16 13.86 1.99 11.58
CA ALA A 16 12.90 1.98 10.49
C ALA A 16 12.49 0.56 10.07
N VAL A 17 13.47 -0.33 9.90
CA VAL A 17 13.20 -1.74 9.56
C VAL A 17 12.38 -2.42 10.64
N VAL A 18 12.70 -2.19 11.92
CA VAL A 18 11.96 -2.75 13.06
C VAL A 18 10.52 -2.22 13.08
N VAL A 19 10.32 -0.91 12.95
CA VAL A 19 8.98 -0.30 12.96
C VAL A 19 8.13 -0.77 11.77
N LEU A 20 8.69 -0.74 10.56
CA LEU A 20 7.98 -1.18 9.35
C LEU A 20 7.64 -2.67 9.40
N SER A 21 8.55 -3.50 9.90
CA SER A 21 8.29 -4.94 10.08
C SER A 21 7.25 -5.21 11.16
N LEU A 22 7.24 -4.45 12.26
CA LEU A 22 6.23 -4.56 13.31
C LEU A 22 4.83 -4.18 12.80
N ILE A 23 4.73 -3.04 12.11
CA ILE A 23 3.49 -2.59 11.47
C ILE A 23 3.00 -3.66 10.47
N SER A 24 3.90 -4.20 9.66
CA SER A 24 3.58 -5.25 8.68
C SER A 24 3.12 -6.55 9.37
N ALA A 25 3.80 -6.99 10.43
CA ALA A 25 3.46 -8.19 11.16
C ALA A 25 2.09 -8.08 11.85
N ILE A 26 1.83 -6.96 12.54
CA ILE A 26 0.54 -6.68 13.19
C ILE A 26 -0.56 -6.58 12.13
N GLY A 27 -0.32 -5.82 11.06
CA GLY A 27 -1.26 -5.62 9.98
C GLY A 27 -1.63 -6.92 9.26
N LEU A 28 -0.65 -7.75 8.91
CA LEU A 28 -0.89 -9.05 8.27
C LEU A 28 -1.56 -10.04 9.23
N GLY A 29 -1.16 -10.04 10.50
CA GLY A 29 -1.75 -10.87 11.54
C GLY A 29 -3.24 -10.56 11.74
N LEU A 30 -3.58 -9.29 11.87
CA LEU A 30 -4.96 -8.82 11.99
C LEU A 30 -5.75 -8.96 10.69
N GLY A 31 -5.09 -8.80 9.53
CA GLY A 31 -5.72 -9.01 8.21
C GLY A 31 -6.20 -10.44 7.98
N ARG A 32 -5.62 -11.44 8.66
CA ARG A 32 -6.07 -12.84 8.64
C ARG A 32 -7.30 -13.10 9.53
N VAL A 33 -7.64 -12.19 10.42
CA VAL A 33 -8.84 -12.33 11.27
C VAL A 33 -10.06 -12.08 10.41
N HIS A 34 -10.96 -13.06 10.38
CA HIS A 34 -12.22 -12.96 9.65
C HIS A 34 -13.28 -12.46 10.62
N PHE A 35 -13.85 -11.28 10.34
CA PHE A 35 -15.01 -10.81 11.07
C PHE A 35 -16.22 -10.98 10.14
N TRP A 36 -17.20 -11.77 10.58
CA TRP A 36 -18.44 -12.00 9.82
C TRP A 36 -18.23 -12.53 8.39
N GLY A 37 -17.19 -13.36 8.18
CA GLY A 37 -16.88 -13.95 6.87
C GLY A 37 -16.15 -13.00 5.90
N VAL A 38 -15.87 -11.76 6.29
CA VAL A 38 -15.08 -10.80 5.50
C VAL A 38 -13.68 -10.68 6.10
N SER A 39 -12.65 -10.77 5.25
CA SER A 39 -11.25 -10.49 5.61
C SER A 39 -10.77 -9.30 4.78
N LEU A 40 -10.16 -8.33 5.45
CA LEU A 40 -9.56 -7.15 4.83
C LEU A 40 -8.18 -7.47 4.20
N GLY A 41 -7.62 -8.65 4.48
CA GLY A 41 -6.37 -9.14 3.91
C GLY A 41 -5.19 -8.18 4.13
N VAL A 42 -4.38 -7.99 3.08
CA VAL A 42 -3.19 -7.13 3.11
C VAL A 42 -3.52 -5.65 3.35
N THR A 43 -4.75 -5.22 3.05
CA THR A 43 -5.23 -3.84 3.29
C THR A 43 -5.12 -3.43 4.76
N PHE A 44 -5.19 -4.39 5.69
CA PHE A 44 -5.07 -4.10 7.12
C PHE A 44 -3.67 -3.60 7.52
N VAL A 45 -2.63 -3.92 6.73
CA VAL A 45 -1.27 -3.35 6.91
C VAL A 45 -1.27 -1.84 6.69
N PHE A 46 -2.03 -1.36 5.70
CA PHE A 46 -2.16 0.08 5.44
C PHE A 46 -2.86 0.80 6.59
N PHE A 47 -3.96 0.25 7.10
CA PHE A 47 -4.67 0.82 8.25
C PHE A 47 -3.82 0.81 9.53
N ALA A 48 -3.08 -0.28 9.78
CA ALA A 48 -2.14 -0.36 10.90
C ALA A 48 -1.03 0.71 10.77
N GLY A 49 -0.54 0.98 9.56
CA GLY A 49 0.44 2.04 9.29
C GLY A 49 -0.12 3.44 9.56
N ILE A 50 -1.34 3.75 9.09
CA ILE A 50 -2.00 5.04 9.37
C ILE A 50 -2.18 5.22 10.88
N LEU A 51 -2.66 4.19 11.57
CA LEU A 51 -2.88 4.24 13.01
C LEU A 51 -1.56 4.42 13.77
N ALA A 52 -0.51 3.70 13.40
CA ALA A 52 0.83 3.88 13.98
C ALA A 52 1.36 5.30 13.77
N GLY A 53 1.21 5.85 12.55
CA GLY A 53 1.59 7.24 12.26
C GLY A 53 0.78 8.25 13.08
N HIS A 54 -0.53 8.02 13.26
CA HIS A 54 -1.38 8.86 14.10
C HIS A 54 -1.00 8.81 15.59
N LEU A 55 -0.53 7.66 16.09
CA LEU A 55 -0.02 7.50 17.45
C LEU A 55 1.37 8.14 17.68
N GLY A 56 1.97 8.75 16.66
CA GLY A 56 3.25 9.45 16.78
C GLY A 56 4.48 8.55 16.62
N LEU A 57 4.34 7.34 16.06
CA LEU A 57 5.49 6.55 15.62
C LEU A 57 6.15 7.26 14.42
N SER A 58 7.19 8.04 14.69
CA SER A 58 8.03 8.65 13.66
C SER A 58 9.18 7.72 13.31
N VAL A 59 9.45 7.62 12.01
CA VAL A 59 10.59 6.91 11.43
C VAL A 59 11.43 7.93 10.66
N ASP A 60 12.72 7.66 10.53
CA ASP A 60 13.62 8.48 9.72
C ASP A 60 13.04 8.74 8.31
N PRO A 61 12.86 10.01 7.91
CA PRO A 61 12.27 10.34 6.61
C PRO A 61 13.04 9.80 5.41
N GLN A 62 14.38 9.71 5.49
CA GLN A 62 15.18 9.18 4.39
C GLN A 62 14.92 7.69 4.22
N MET A 63 14.82 6.96 5.32
CA MET A 63 14.55 5.53 5.29
C MET A 63 13.08 5.21 4.91
N LEU A 64 12.12 6.06 5.29
CA LEU A 64 10.75 5.96 4.81
C LEU A 64 10.68 6.12 3.28
N ASN A 65 11.33 7.16 2.75
CA ASN A 65 11.36 7.41 1.30
C ASN A 65 12.05 6.27 0.53
N TYR A 66 13.13 5.71 1.11
CA TYR A 66 13.78 4.52 0.58
C TYR A 66 12.85 3.31 0.58
N ALA A 67 12.17 3.02 1.70
CA ALA A 67 11.26 1.88 1.81
C ALA A 67 10.07 1.99 0.85
N GLU A 68 9.50 3.19 0.70
CA GLU A 68 8.44 3.48 -0.27
C GLU A 68 8.90 3.20 -1.69
N SER A 69 10.02 3.78 -2.10
CA SER A 69 10.58 3.62 -3.45
C SER A 69 10.92 2.16 -3.73
N PHE A 70 11.57 1.49 -2.79
CA PHE A 70 11.94 0.08 -2.89
C PHE A 70 10.72 -0.83 -3.02
N GLY A 71 9.72 -0.63 -2.15
CA GLY A 71 8.46 -1.38 -2.19
C GLY A 71 7.70 -1.15 -3.49
N LEU A 72 7.64 0.10 -3.96
CA LEU A 72 6.98 0.47 -5.22
C LEU A 72 7.67 -0.18 -6.43
N VAL A 73 8.99 -0.21 -6.49
CA VAL A 73 9.74 -0.88 -7.58
C VAL A 73 9.45 -2.37 -7.60
N ILE A 74 9.47 -3.05 -6.45
CA ILE A 74 9.15 -4.49 -6.36
C ILE A 74 7.69 -4.74 -6.75
N PHE A 75 6.77 -3.90 -6.28
CA PHE A 75 5.35 -3.99 -6.60
C PHE A 75 5.08 -3.82 -8.10
N VAL A 76 5.63 -2.78 -8.72
CA VAL A 76 5.50 -2.51 -10.17
C VAL A 76 6.12 -3.64 -10.98
N TYR A 77 7.29 -4.14 -10.59
CA TYR A 77 7.93 -5.29 -11.26
C TYR A 77 7.05 -6.54 -11.18
N SER A 78 6.54 -6.86 -9.99
CA SER A 78 5.68 -8.03 -9.75
C SER A 78 4.38 -7.94 -10.53
N LEU A 79 3.73 -6.77 -10.55
CA LEU A 79 2.58 -6.50 -11.41
C LEU A 79 2.96 -6.68 -12.87
N GLY A 80 4.04 -6.06 -13.34
CA GLY A 80 4.49 -6.15 -14.73
C GLY A 80 4.66 -7.60 -15.20
N LEU A 81 5.21 -8.48 -14.37
CA LEU A 81 5.34 -9.91 -14.70
C LEU A 81 4.02 -10.68 -14.62
N GLN A 82 3.21 -10.47 -13.57
CA GLN A 82 1.96 -11.21 -13.37
C GLN A 82 0.88 -10.81 -14.38
N VAL A 83 0.70 -9.51 -14.59
CA VAL A 83 -0.33 -8.97 -15.47
C VAL A 83 0.18 -8.73 -16.90
N GLY A 84 1.49 -8.72 -17.16
CA GLY A 84 2.07 -8.43 -18.48
C GLY A 84 1.56 -9.32 -19.62
N PRO A 85 1.69 -10.66 -19.52
CA PRO A 85 1.19 -11.57 -20.57
C PRO A 85 -0.33 -11.54 -20.71
N GLY A 86 -1.06 -11.36 -19.60
CA GLY A 86 -2.52 -11.32 -19.55
C GLY A 86 -3.10 -10.01 -20.10
N PHE A 87 -2.38 -8.89 -19.96
CA PHE A 87 -2.85 -7.55 -20.31
C PHE A 87 -3.26 -7.45 -21.78
N PHE A 88 -2.42 -7.89 -22.71
CA PHE A 88 -2.73 -7.81 -24.15
C PHE A 88 -3.93 -8.69 -24.54
N SER A 89 -4.06 -9.86 -23.91
CA SER A 89 -5.19 -10.76 -24.15
C SER A 89 -6.51 -10.17 -23.65
N SER A 90 -6.50 -9.54 -22.46
CA SER A 90 -7.66 -8.85 -21.88
C SER A 90 -8.00 -7.56 -22.62
N PHE A 91 -7.00 -6.83 -23.11
CA PHE A 91 -7.21 -5.62 -23.90
C PHE A 91 -7.96 -5.93 -25.20
N ARG A 92 -7.59 -7.02 -25.88
CA ARG A 92 -8.27 -7.48 -27.11
C ARG A 92 -9.65 -8.10 -26.84
N LYS A 93 -9.85 -8.76 -25.69
CA LYS A 93 -11.15 -9.35 -25.28
C LYS A 93 -11.93 -8.40 -24.37
N GLY A 94 -12.47 -7.31 -24.95
CA GLY A 94 -13.40 -6.41 -24.23
C GLY A 94 -12.73 -5.37 -23.31
N GLY A 95 -11.40 -5.33 -23.22
CA GLY A 95 -10.69 -4.29 -22.46
C GLY A 95 -10.90 -2.88 -23.03
N VAL A 96 -11.06 -2.74 -24.35
CA VAL A 96 -11.38 -1.44 -24.97
C VAL A 96 -12.76 -0.95 -24.56
N THR A 97 -13.79 -1.82 -24.59
CA THR A 97 -15.15 -1.45 -24.17
C THR A 97 -15.20 -1.06 -22.69
N LEU A 98 -14.50 -1.79 -21.82
CA LEU A 98 -14.45 -1.47 -20.39
C LEU A 98 -13.72 -0.13 -20.12
N ASN A 99 -12.63 0.16 -20.83
CA ASN A 99 -11.92 1.44 -20.70
C ASN A 99 -12.77 2.63 -21.20
N MET A 100 -13.51 2.46 -22.30
CA MET A 100 -14.41 3.52 -22.78
C MET A 100 -15.54 3.81 -21.79
N LEU A 101 -16.10 2.78 -21.15
CA LEU A 101 -17.09 2.96 -20.08
C LEU A 101 -16.47 3.67 -18.87
N ALA A 102 -15.28 3.26 -18.44
CA ALA A 102 -14.57 3.91 -17.33
C ALA A 102 -14.28 5.38 -17.62
N LEU A 103 -13.81 5.70 -18.84
CA LEU A 103 -13.63 7.08 -19.30
C LEU A 103 -14.94 7.87 -19.26
N GLY A 104 -16.05 7.28 -19.70
CA GLY A 104 -17.37 7.91 -19.62
C GLY A 104 -17.78 8.25 -18.18
N VAL A 105 -17.57 7.33 -17.24
CA VAL A 105 -17.85 7.56 -15.81
C VAL A 105 -16.98 8.68 -15.24
N VAL A 106 -15.67 8.69 -15.55
CA VAL A 106 -14.75 9.75 -15.11
C VAL A 106 -15.18 11.09 -15.68
N LEU A 107 -15.46 11.18 -16.99
CA LEU A 107 -15.88 12.43 -17.63
C LEU A 107 -17.20 12.96 -17.04
N LEU A 108 -18.21 12.10 -16.89
CA LEU A 108 -19.48 12.50 -16.28
C LEU A 108 -19.29 12.98 -14.83
N GLY A 109 -18.49 12.25 -14.04
CA GLY A 109 -18.17 12.66 -12.67
C GLY A 109 -17.48 14.02 -12.62
N THR A 110 -16.51 14.26 -13.50
CA THR A 110 -15.81 15.56 -13.59
C THR A 110 -16.72 16.68 -14.07
N LEU A 111 -17.59 16.43 -15.05
CA LEU A 111 -18.55 17.43 -15.53
C LEU A 111 -19.54 17.81 -14.44
N LEU A 112 -20.08 16.84 -13.70
CA LEU A 112 -20.98 17.10 -12.59
C LEU A 112 -20.31 17.92 -11.48
N THR A 113 -19.04 17.63 -11.15
CA THR A 113 -18.31 18.41 -10.13
C THR A 113 -17.97 19.83 -10.57
N VAL A 114 -17.83 20.09 -11.87
CA VAL A 114 -17.60 21.44 -12.39
C VAL A 114 -18.89 22.23 -12.54
N VAL A 115 -20.02 21.56 -12.79
CA VAL A 115 -21.34 22.20 -12.98
C VAL A 115 -22.07 22.46 -11.64
N ALA A 116 -21.85 21.63 -10.63
CA ALA A 116 -22.41 21.77 -9.28
C ALA A 116 -21.64 22.80 -8.44
#